data_AF-A0A8S1H1Q4-F1
#
_entry.id   AF-A0A8S1H1Q4-F1
#
_cell.length_a   1.000
_cell.length_b   1.000
_cell.length_c   1.000
_cell.angle_alpha   90.00
_cell.angle_beta   90.00
_cell.angle_gamma   90.00
#
_symmetry.space_group_name_H-M   'P 1'
#
loop_
_entity.id
_entity.type
_entity.pdbx_description
1 polymer ?
#
loop_
_entity_poly.entity_id
_entity_poly.type
_entity_poly.pdbx_seq_one_letter_code
_entity_poly.pdbx_strand_id
1 'polypeptide(L)'
;MYKMKWDETLEKSAQAFADTCPTGHSETKGVGENMYWAHITEKPEDLNSYGINATTAWQDEFQKFGWPSDETTVDLFSTGIGHATAMAWAATENVGCGVKLCPAASATQFNTVVVVCQYFEPGNMVGNQIYEEGPTCSKCPAKIACEALTGLCA
;
A
#
# COMPACT_ATOMS: atom_id res chain seq x y z
N MET A 1 2.00 -15.99 -3.50
CA MET A 1 2.49 -14.68 -3.04
C MET A 1 3.63 -14.25 -3.96
N TYR A 2 3.39 -13.25 -4.80
CA TYR A 2 4.44 -12.68 -5.62
C TYR A 2 5.40 -11.83 -4.81
N LYS A 3 6.65 -11.78 -5.25
CA LYS A 3 7.60 -10.77 -4.80
C LYS A 3 7.34 -9.49 -5.58
N MET A 4 6.83 -8.46 -4.90
CA MET A 4 6.63 -7.16 -5.53
C MET A 4 7.95 -6.59 -6.05
N LYS A 5 7.89 -5.95 -7.22
CA LYS A 5 8.99 -5.21 -7.85
C LYS A 5 8.66 -3.73 -7.87
N TRP A 6 9.69 -2.90 -7.70
CA TRP A 6 9.50 -1.46 -7.86
C TRP A 6 9.20 -1.14 -9.32
N ASP A 7 8.19 -0.29 -9.57
CA ASP A 7 7.82 0.17 -10.90
C ASP A 7 7.89 1.70 -10.98
N GLU A 8 8.78 2.20 -11.83
CA GLU A 8 9.01 3.64 -12.00
C GLU A 8 7.80 4.38 -12.59
N THR A 9 6.92 3.70 -13.30
CA THR A 9 5.69 4.30 -13.85
C THR A 9 4.68 4.53 -12.73
N LEU A 10 4.50 3.53 -11.85
CA LEU A 10 3.69 3.67 -10.64
C LEU A 10 4.27 4.72 -9.70
N GLU A 11 5.59 4.77 -9.51
CA GLU A 11 6.27 5.81 -8.72
C GLU A 11 5.94 7.21 -9.25
N LYS A 12 6.13 7.44 -10.56
CA LYS A 12 5.84 8.74 -11.18
C LYS A 12 4.38 9.13 -11.03
N SER A 13 3.46 8.17 -11.17
CA SER A 13 2.03 8.37 -10.99
C SER A 13 1.69 8.72 -9.54
N ALA A 14 2.16 7.94 -8.57
CA ALA A 14 1.96 8.15 -7.15
C ALA A 14 2.56 9.48 -6.68
N GLN A 15 3.77 9.83 -7.15
CA GLN A 15 4.42 11.10 -6.84
C GLN A 15 3.68 12.29 -7.44
N ALA A 16 3.24 12.20 -8.70
CA ALA A 16 2.44 13.25 -9.32
C ALA A 16 1.13 13.50 -8.57
N PHE A 17 0.50 12.45 -8.04
CA PHE A 17 -0.68 12.59 -7.19
C PHE A 17 -0.34 13.15 -5.81
N ALA A 18 0.72 12.67 -5.15
CA ALA A 18 1.18 13.22 -3.86
C ALA A 18 1.48 14.72 -3.96
N ASP A 19 2.04 15.18 -5.09
CA ASP A 19 2.35 16.58 -5.36
C ASP A 19 1.11 17.49 -5.39
N THR A 20 -0.10 16.95 -5.60
CA THR A 20 -1.34 17.72 -5.53
C THR A 20 -1.87 17.90 -4.11
N CYS A 21 -1.18 17.37 -3.10
CA CYS A 21 -1.61 17.40 -1.70
C CYS A 21 -3.04 16.88 -1.48
N PRO A 22 -3.33 15.65 -1.92
CA PRO A 22 -4.68 15.11 -1.93
C PRO A 22 -5.18 14.83 -0.51
N THR A 23 -6.50 14.86 -0.34
CA THR A 23 -7.21 14.50 0.90
C THR A 23 -8.02 13.20 0.75
N GLY A 24 -7.78 12.46 -0.33
CA GLY A 24 -8.47 11.23 -0.69
C GLY A 24 -7.74 10.50 -1.81
N HIS A 25 -8.31 9.39 -2.27
CA HIS A 25 -7.72 8.55 -3.30
C HIS A 25 -7.74 9.18 -4.69
N SER A 26 -6.83 8.74 -5.57
CA SER A 26 -6.70 9.25 -6.94
C SER A 26 -7.81 8.80 -7.89
N GLU A 27 -8.52 7.72 -7.53
CA GLU A 27 -9.49 7.02 -8.39
C GLU A 27 -8.88 6.55 -9.73
N THR A 28 -7.56 6.39 -9.79
CA THR A 28 -6.85 5.91 -10.97
C THR A 28 -7.32 4.50 -11.33
N LYS A 29 -7.94 4.35 -12.52
CA LYS A 29 -8.50 3.07 -12.95
C LYS A 29 -7.42 2.01 -13.13
N GLY A 30 -7.66 0.82 -12.57
CA GLY A 30 -6.77 -0.34 -12.72
C GLY A 30 -5.54 -0.31 -11.81
N VAL A 31 -5.50 0.59 -10.83
CA VAL A 31 -4.40 0.76 -9.88
C VAL A 31 -4.95 0.67 -8.46
N GLY A 32 -4.34 -0.15 -7.62
CA GLY A 32 -4.61 -0.18 -6.19
C GLY A 32 -3.86 0.96 -5.51
N GLU A 33 -4.33 1.46 -4.37
CA GLU A 33 -3.71 2.62 -3.72
C GLU A 33 -3.81 2.56 -2.20
N ASN A 34 -2.69 2.77 -1.53
CA ASN A 34 -2.64 3.07 -0.11
C ASN A 34 -2.20 4.52 0.09
N MET A 35 -2.81 5.17 1.09
CA MET A 35 -2.52 6.55 1.42
C MET A 35 -2.20 6.70 2.91
N TYR A 36 -1.33 7.65 3.23
CA TYR A 36 -0.97 7.99 4.59
C TYR A 36 -0.77 9.49 4.73
N TRP A 37 -1.30 10.06 5.81
CA TRP A 37 -1.17 11.46 6.15
C TRP A 37 -0.59 11.61 7.56
N ALA A 38 0.48 12.40 7.69
CA ALA A 38 1.04 12.80 8.98
C ALA A 38 0.98 14.32 9.14
N HIS A 39 0.26 14.78 10.16
CA HIS A 39 0.20 16.20 10.51
C HIS A 39 1.36 16.58 11.42
N ILE A 40 2.13 17.58 11.01
CA ILE A 40 3.38 17.97 11.66
C ILE A 40 3.48 19.50 11.81
N THR A 41 4.04 19.93 12.92
CA THR A 41 4.33 21.34 13.22
C THR A 41 5.63 21.79 12.59
N GLU A 42 6.68 20.97 12.73
CA GLU A 42 8.03 21.27 12.25
C GLU A 42 8.28 20.60 10.90
N LYS A 43 8.92 21.34 9.99
CA LYS A 43 9.31 20.80 8.69
C LYS A 43 10.46 19.79 8.89
N PRO A 44 10.32 18.55 8.42
CA PRO A 44 11.39 17.56 8.52
C PRO A 44 12.53 17.88 7.54
N GLU A 45 13.74 17.47 7.89
CA GLU A 45 14.93 17.62 7.04
C GLU A 45 14.88 16.71 5.81
N ASP A 46 14.32 15.51 5.96
CA ASP A 46 14.07 14.54 4.89
C ASP A 46 12.69 13.89 5.03
N LEU A 47 12.22 13.26 3.95
CA LEU A 47 10.91 12.59 3.92
C LEU A 47 11.01 11.05 3.89
N ASN A 48 12.21 10.48 3.93
CA ASN A 48 12.41 9.03 3.71
C ASN A 48 11.78 8.19 4.82
N SER A 49 11.86 8.68 6.06
CA SER A 49 11.25 7.99 7.21
C SER A 49 9.72 7.82 7.08
N TYR A 50 9.05 8.68 6.31
CA TYR A 50 7.59 8.58 6.14
C TYR A 50 7.17 7.39 5.29
N GLY A 51 8.03 6.88 4.41
CA GLY A 51 7.77 5.61 3.71
C GLY A 51 7.67 4.45 4.71
N ILE A 52 8.59 4.40 5.68
CA ILE A 52 8.56 3.40 6.75
C ILE A 52 7.31 3.62 7.61
N ASN A 53 7.06 4.84 8.09
CA ASN A 53 5.90 5.14 8.94
C ASN A 53 4.58 4.75 8.27
N ALA A 54 4.43 5.04 6.97
CA ALA A 54 3.24 4.67 6.20
C ALA A 54 3.07 3.15 6.14
N THR A 55 4.12 2.43 5.72
CA THR A 55 4.06 0.96 5.62
C THR A 55 3.83 0.27 6.97
N THR A 56 4.41 0.79 8.06
CA THR A 56 4.15 0.31 9.43
C THR A 56 2.71 0.56 9.82
N ALA A 57 2.18 1.78 9.61
CA ALA A 57 0.80 2.11 9.97
C ALA A 57 -0.21 1.24 9.22
N TRP A 58 0.01 0.98 7.94
CA TRP A 58 -0.81 0.08 7.14
C TRP A 58 -0.71 -1.37 7.62
N GLN A 59 0.49 -1.87 7.90
CA GLN A 59 0.69 -3.23 8.39
C GLN A 59 0.09 -3.45 9.79
N ASP A 60 0.13 -2.44 10.66
CA ASP A 60 -0.41 -2.49 12.03
C ASP A 60 -1.93 -2.70 12.08
N GLU A 61 -2.63 -2.51 10.97
CA GLU A 61 -4.05 -2.83 10.82
C GLU A 61 -4.33 -4.32 11.10
N PHE A 62 -3.41 -5.23 10.75
CA PHE A 62 -3.57 -6.66 11.06
C PHE A 62 -3.65 -6.91 12.57
N GLN A 63 -2.88 -6.19 13.36
CA GLN A 63 -2.85 -6.30 14.82
C GLN A 63 -4.04 -5.61 15.44
N LYS A 64 -4.49 -4.51 14.84
CA LYS A 64 -5.59 -3.69 15.36
C LYS A 64 -6.97 -4.29 15.08
N PHE A 65 -7.18 -4.81 13.88
CA PHE A 65 -8.48 -5.29 13.40
C PHE A 65 -8.56 -6.81 13.29
N GLY A 66 -7.43 -7.51 13.36
CA GLY A 66 -7.34 -8.95 13.21
C GLY A 66 -7.36 -9.38 11.75
N TRP A 67 -7.34 -10.70 11.52
CA TRP A 67 -7.39 -11.31 10.19
C TRP A 67 -8.53 -12.34 10.16
N PRO A 68 -9.79 -11.91 10.02
CA PRO A 68 -10.93 -12.82 10.19
C PRO A 68 -11.20 -13.71 8.98
N SER A 69 -10.66 -13.37 7.80
CA SER A 69 -10.92 -14.07 6.53
C SER A 69 -9.81 -13.76 5.52
N ASP A 70 -9.46 -14.74 4.69
CA ASP A 70 -8.62 -14.55 3.51
C ASP A 70 -9.42 -14.05 2.30
N GLU A 71 -10.76 -14.14 2.34
CA GLU A 71 -11.63 -13.53 1.35
C GLU A 71 -11.95 -12.08 1.72
N THR A 72 -11.85 -11.17 0.76
CA THR A 72 -12.27 -9.79 0.95
C THR A 72 -13.80 -9.65 0.87
N THR A 73 -14.38 -9.07 1.90
CA THR A 73 -15.83 -8.80 1.98
C THR A 73 -16.07 -7.35 2.33
N VAL A 74 -17.30 -6.86 2.12
CA VAL A 74 -17.69 -5.51 2.55
C VAL A 74 -17.52 -5.33 4.05
N ASP A 75 -17.83 -6.37 4.83
CA ASP A 75 -17.65 -6.36 6.29
C ASP A 75 -16.17 -6.28 6.67
N LEU A 76 -15.29 -6.99 5.96
CA LEU A 76 -13.85 -6.90 6.15
C LEU A 76 -13.35 -5.46 5.90
N PHE A 77 -13.75 -4.83 4.79
CA PHE A 77 -13.38 -3.43 4.51
C PHE A 77 -13.90 -2.46 5.56
N SER A 78 -15.08 -2.72 6.11
CA SER A 78 -15.69 -1.88 7.15
C SER A 78 -14.90 -1.87 8.46
N THR A 79 -13.97 -2.80 8.65
CA THR A 79 -13.04 -2.78 9.80
C THR A 79 -11.94 -1.72 9.64
N GLY A 80 -11.63 -1.31 8.42
CA GLY A 80 -10.51 -0.43 8.10
C GLY A 80 -9.19 -1.14 7.79
N ILE A 81 -9.17 -2.47 7.63
CA ILE A 81 -7.96 -3.27 7.31
C ILE A 81 -7.47 -3.17 5.86
N GLY A 82 -8.10 -2.32 5.05
CA GLY A 82 -7.90 -2.30 3.61
C GLY A 82 -6.46 -2.03 3.18
N HIS A 83 -5.69 -1.26 3.96
CA HIS A 83 -4.31 -0.96 3.59
C HIS A 83 -3.42 -2.19 3.80
N ALA A 84 -3.59 -2.87 4.93
CA ALA A 84 -2.92 -4.13 5.23
C ALA A 84 -3.21 -5.21 4.16
N THR A 85 -4.47 -5.39 3.77
CA THR A 85 -4.84 -6.40 2.78
C THR A 85 -4.33 -6.07 1.38
N ALA A 86 -4.22 -4.79 1.00
CA ALA A 86 -3.56 -4.39 -0.23
C ALA A 86 -2.06 -4.75 -0.24
N MET A 87 -1.37 -4.54 0.89
CA MET A 87 0.05 -4.91 1.04
C MET A 87 0.26 -6.43 0.99
N ALA A 88 -0.68 -7.21 1.52
CA ALA A 88 -0.59 -8.67 1.54
C ALA A 88 -1.23 -9.35 0.30
N TRP A 89 -1.66 -8.58 -0.70
CA TRP A 89 -2.36 -9.13 -1.85
C TRP A 89 -1.43 -9.99 -2.72
N ALA A 90 -1.70 -11.29 -2.81
CA ALA A 90 -0.79 -12.26 -3.38
C ALA A 90 -0.53 -12.08 -4.87
N ALA A 91 -1.48 -11.50 -5.60
CA ALA A 91 -1.39 -11.26 -7.03
C ALA A 91 -0.69 -9.94 -7.38
N THR A 92 -0.49 -9.03 -6.42
CA THR A 92 0.16 -7.74 -6.68
C THR A 92 1.63 -7.97 -7.03
N GLU A 93 2.02 -7.55 -8.23
CA GLU A 93 3.38 -7.79 -8.75
C GLU A 93 4.28 -6.55 -8.67
N ASN A 94 3.68 -5.36 -8.67
CA ASN A 94 4.41 -4.11 -8.75
C ASN A 94 3.89 -3.07 -7.75
N VAL A 95 4.82 -2.26 -7.26
CA VAL A 95 4.54 -1.12 -6.40
C VAL A 95 5.39 0.08 -6.79
N GLY A 96 4.83 1.27 -6.68
CA GLY A 96 5.57 2.52 -6.74
C GLY A 96 4.94 3.55 -5.83
N CYS A 97 5.77 4.35 -5.15
CA CYS A 97 5.29 5.27 -4.12
C CYS A 97 5.83 6.68 -4.33
N GLY A 98 5.07 7.67 -3.88
CA GLY A 98 5.46 9.08 -3.84
C GLY A 98 5.21 9.69 -2.46
N VAL A 99 5.98 10.72 -2.12
CA VAL A 99 5.86 11.44 -0.86
C VAL A 99 5.93 12.94 -1.07
N LYS A 100 5.10 13.69 -0.34
CA LYS A 100 5.08 15.14 -0.40
C LYS A 100 4.87 15.77 0.96
N LEU A 101 5.68 16.78 1.28
CA LEU A 101 5.33 17.75 2.32
C LEU A 101 4.39 18.80 1.73
N CYS A 102 3.16 18.83 2.25
CA CYS A 102 2.12 19.79 1.93
C CYS A 102 2.08 20.89 2.99
N PRO A 103 2.48 22.13 2.65
CA PRO A 103 2.51 23.22 3.61
C PRO A 103 1.12 23.56 4.15
N ALA A 104 1.06 23.98 5.41
CA ALA A 104 -0.15 24.55 5.99
C ALA A 104 -0.64 25.76 5.17
N ALA A 105 -1.94 25.86 4.90
CA ALA A 105 -2.50 27.01 4.20
C ALA A 105 -2.69 28.23 5.11
N SER A 106 -2.55 28.06 6.43
CA SER A 106 -2.64 29.14 7.42
C SER A 106 -1.87 28.78 8.70
N ALA A 107 -1.60 29.78 9.54
CA ALA A 107 -0.87 29.61 10.80
C ALA A 107 -1.60 28.73 11.85
N THR A 108 -2.89 28.44 11.66
CA THR A 108 -3.68 27.57 12.53
C THR A 108 -3.77 26.13 12.03
N GLN A 109 -3.14 25.82 10.89
CA GLN A 109 -3.11 24.48 10.30
C GLN A 109 -1.71 23.86 10.42
N PHE A 110 -1.67 22.52 10.44
CA PHE A 110 -0.41 21.77 10.40
C PHE A 110 0.06 21.61 8.96
N ASN A 111 1.38 21.50 8.77
CA ASN A 111 1.91 20.91 7.56
C ASN A 111 1.48 19.43 7.54
N THR A 112 1.31 18.87 6.36
CA THR A 112 0.93 17.46 6.22
C THR A 112 1.92 16.76 5.30
N VAL A 113 2.53 15.68 5.76
CA VAL A 113 3.24 14.77 4.87
C VAL A 113 2.25 13.76 4.32
N VAL A 114 2.17 13.66 3.00
CA VAL A 114 1.32 12.71 2.28
C VAL A 114 2.22 11.66 1.65
N VAL A 115 1.93 10.39 1.89
CA VAL A 115 2.54 9.25 1.20
C VAL A 115 1.46 8.54 0.40
N VAL A 116 1.73 8.32 -0.89
CA VAL A 116 0.89 7.54 -1.81
C VAL A 116 1.71 6.32 -2.22
N CYS A 117 1.17 5.11 -2.10
CA CYS A 117 1.71 3.93 -2.76
C CYS A 117 0.66 3.35 -3.70
N GLN A 118 1.05 3.12 -4.95
CA GLN A 118 0.20 2.56 -5.98
C GLN A 118 0.67 1.14 -6.34
N TYR A 119 -0.29 0.26 -6.62
CA TYR A 119 -0.09 -1.17 -6.83
C TYR A 119 -0.68 -1.60 -8.18
N PHE A 120 0.05 -2.44 -8.92
CA PHE A 120 -0.43 -3.04 -10.16
C PHE A 120 -0.61 -4.56 -10.02
N GLU A 121 -1.62 -5.08 -10.74
CA GLU A 121 -2.53 -6.13 -10.28
C GLU A 121 -3.24 -5.69 -8.98
N PRO A 122 -4.23 -4.79 -9.08
CA PRO A 122 -4.83 -4.14 -7.91
C PRO A 122 -5.48 -5.18 -6.99
N GLY A 123 -5.18 -5.04 -5.71
CA GLY A 123 -5.81 -5.85 -4.68
C GLY A 123 -7.21 -5.39 -4.29
N ASN A 124 -7.70 -5.95 -3.18
CA ASN A 124 -8.93 -5.48 -2.52
C ASN A 124 -10.21 -5.58 -3.37
N MET A 125 -10.23 -6.51 -4.33
CA MET A 125 -11.41 -6.78 -5.14
C MET A 125 -12.40 -7.62 -4.32
N VAL A 126 -13.51 -7.01 -3.87
CA VAL A 126 -14.56 -7.69 -3.06
C VAL A 126 -14.96 -9.02 -3.69
N GLY A 127 -14.98 -10.07 -2.89
CA GLY A 127 -15.26 -11.46 -3.27
C GLY A 127 -14.04 -12.25 -3.72
N ASN A 128 -12.86 -11.62 -3.83
CA ASN A 128 -11.61 -12.30 -4.15
C ASN A 128 -10.79 -12.57 -2.89
N GLN A 129 -9.92 -13.59 -2.99
CA GLN A 129 -8.97 -13.98 -1.96
C GLN A 129 -7.77 -13.02 -1.93
N ILE A 130 -7.35 -12.59 -0.73
CA ILE A 130 -6.13 -11.82 -0.46
C ILE A 130 -4.92 -12.65 -0.87
N TYR A 131 -4.88 -13.91 -0.41
CA TYR A 131 -3.96 -14.93 -0.87
C TYR A 131 -4.62 -16.30 -0.78
N GLU A 132 -4.01 -17.29 -1.40
CA GLU A 132 -4.43 -18.68 -1.23
C GLU A 132 -3.59 -19.36 -0.13
N GLU A 133 -4.26 -19.96 0.87
CA GLU A 133 -3.60 -20.76 1.90
C GLU A 133 -2.92 -21.99 1.31
N GLY A 134 -1.72 -22.30 1.80
CA GLY A 134 -1.01 -23.52 1.44
C GLY A 134 0.46 -23.47 1.80
N PRO A 135 1.20 -24.57 1.54
CA PRO A 135 2.64 -24.59 1.75
C PRO A 135 3.33 -23.50 0.92
N THR A 136 4.35 -22.86 1.49
CA THR A 136 5.17 -21.85 0.81
C THR A 136 5.60 -22.34 -0.57
N CYS A 137 5.42 -21.51 -1.58
CA CYS A 137 5.77 -21.77 -2.98
C CYS A 137 5.06 -22.96 -3.66
N SER A 138 4.11 -23.64 -3.01
CA SER A 138 3.38 -24.78 -3.60
C SER A 138 2.61 -24.43 -4.88
N LYS A 139 2.33 -23.14 -5.08
CA LYS A 139 1.54 -22.61 -6.20
C LYS A 139 2.20 -21.44 -6.92
N CYS A 140 3.53 -21.36 -6.94
CA CYS A 140 4.19 -20.41 -7.86
C CYS A 140 3.85 -20.78 -9.32
N PRO A 141 3.56 -19.79 -10.19
CA PRO A 141 3.28 -20.04 -11.60
C PRO A 141 4.42 -20.78 -12.30
N ALA A 142 4.10 -21.60 -13.31
CA ALA A 142 5.03 -22.54 -13.95
C ALA A 142 6.32 -21.93 -14.56
N LYS A 143 6.45 -20.61 -14.65
CA LYS A 143 7.62 -19.88 -15.17
C LYS A 143 8.27 -18.94 -14.16
N ILE A 144 7.81 -18.96 -12.92
CA ILE A 144 8.24 -18.05 -11.86
C ILE A 144 8.77 -18.90 -10.72
N ALA A 145 10.03 -18.69 -10.36
CA ALA A 145 10.71 -19.53 -9.40
C ALA A 145 10.29 -19.16 -7.98
N CYS A 146 10.38 -20.12 -7.08
CA CYS A 146 10.36 -19.82 -5.65
C CYS A 146 11.73 -19.31 -5.23
N GLU A 147 11.80 -18.08 -4.72
CA GLU A 147 13.00 -17.57 -4.07
C GLU A 147 13.11 -18.19 -2.67
N ALA A 148 14.02 -19.16 -2.50
CA ALA A 148 14.12 -19.95 -1.27
C ALA A 148 14.35 -19.12 0.02
N LEU A 149 14.99 -17.95 -0.08
CA LEU A 149 15.27 -17.09 1.07
C LEU A 149 14.03 -16.38 1.60
N THR A 150 13.09 -16.04 0.72
CA THR A 150 11.91 -15.22 1.07
C THR A 150 10.61 -16.03 1.03
N GLY A 151 10.60 -17.16 0.33
CA GLY A 151 9.39 -17.94 0.09
C GLY A 151 8.43 -17.29 -0.91
N LEU A 152 8.90 -16.31 -1.67
CA LEU A 152 8.09 -15.55 -2.65
C LEU A 152 8.34 -16.05 -4.08
N CYS A 153 7.32 -15.94 -4.93
CA CYS A 153 7.45 -16.23 -6.35
C CYS A 153 8.10 -15.04 -7.07
N ALA A 154 9.27 -15.23 -7.70
CA ALA A 154 10.08 -14.15 -8.29
C ALA A 154 10.79 -14.54 -9.59
#